data_AF-A0A1V6I1V3-F1
#
_entry.id   AF-A0A1V6I1V3-F1
#
_cell.length_a   1.000
_cell.length_b   1.000
_cell.length_c   1.000
_cell.angle_alpha   90.00
_cell.angle_beta   90.00
_cell.angle_gamma   90.00
#
_symmetry.space_group_name_H-M   'P 1'
#
loop_
_entity.id
_entity.type
_entity.pdbx_description
1 polymer ?
#
loop_
_entity_poly.entity_id
_entity_poly.type
_entity_poly.pdbx_seq_one_letter_code
_entity_poly.pdbx_strand_id
1 'polypeptide(L)'
;MFNFIYIYSKNEMLHTLRGFELITYQDKLYYVFRKVNKNSIKDGHINDIKEFWRCDIVLKKRNNEDDMLLFLVEIPDAIIIEDREKTETI
;
A
#
# COMPACT_ATOMS: atom_id res chain seq x y z
N MET A 1 9.79 -16.36 13.84
CA MET A 1 9.73 -15.04 13.17
C MET A 1 8.26 -14.72 13.04
N PHE A 2 7.75 -13.69 13.71
CA PHE A 2 6.31 -13.39 13.67
C PHE A 2 5.96 -12.82 12.30
N ASN A 3 5.04 -13.47 11.58
CA ASN A 3 4.44 -12.90 10.39
C ASN A 3 3.22 -12.09 10.82
N PHE A 4 3.24 -10.78 10.61
CA PHE A 4 2.07 -9.94 10.89
C PHE A 4 1.12 -9.99 9.70
N ILE A 5 -0.17 -10.25 9.98
CA ILE A 5 -1.24 -10.15 9.02
C ILE A 5 -2.04 -8.88 9.34
N TYR A 6 -2.10 -7.95 8.39
CA TYR A 6 -2.96 -6.79 8.50
C TYR A 6 -4.30 -7.11 7.83
N ILE A 7 -5.38 -6.97 8.62
CA ILE A 7 -6.75 -7.08 8.13
C ILE A 7 -7.38 -5.69 8.23
N TYR A 8 -8.01 -5.23 7.16
CA TYR A 8 -8.78 -4.00 7.20
C TYR A 8 -10.17 -4.20 6.60
N SER A 9 -11.12 -3.41 7.08
CA SER A 9 -12.50 -3.41 6.60
C SER A 9 -12.69 -2.30 5.57
N LYS A 10 -13.18 -2.65 4.37
CA LYS A 10 -13.62 -1.68 3.36
C LYS A 10 -14.96 -2.14 2.81
N ASN A 11 -15.98 -1.28 2.90
CA ASN A 11 -17.35 -1.61 2.48
C ASN A 11 -17.85 -2.94 3.09
N GLU A 12 -17.61 -3.15 4.39
CA GLU A 12 -18.01 -4.36 5.15
C GLU A 12 -17.29 -5.66 4.72
N MET A 13 -16.32 -5.58 3.81
CA MET A 13 -15.48 -6.71 3.40
C MET A 13 -14.13 -6.65 4.10
N LEU A 14 -13.72 -7.78 4.70
CA LEU A 14 -12.40 -7.94 5.30
C LEU A 14 -11.38 -8.31 4.23
N HIS A 15 -10.29 -7.56 4.17
CA HIS A 15 -9.18 -7.81 3.24
C HIS A 15 -7.88 -8.09 3.98
N THR A 16 -7.18 -9.14 3.55
CA THR A 16 -5.84 -9.49 4.03
C THR A 16 -4.79 -8.75 3.19
N LEU A 17 -3.88 -8.02 3.84
CA LEU A 17 -2.81 -7.28 3.16
C LEU A 17 -1.50 -8.08 3.01
N ARG A 18 -1.56 -9.41 3.09
CA ARG A 18 -0.37 -10.26 3.02
C ARG A 18 0.28 -10.10 1.63
N GLY A 19 1.54 -9.66 1.62
CA GLY A 19 2.32 -9.46 0.38
C GLY A 19 2.22 -8.05 -0.21
N PHE A 20 1.39 -7.17 0.35
CA PHE A 20 1.41 -5.75 -0.01
C PHE A 20 2.52 -5.02 0.76
N GLU A 21 3.16 -4.07 0.09
CA GLU A 21 4.06 -3.13 0.76
C GLU A 21 3.25 -2.07 1.48
N LEU A 22 3.49 -1.94 2.78
CA LEU A 22 2.80 -0.99 3.65
C LEU A 22 3.70 0.21 3.92
N ILE A 23 3.09 1.39 3.88
CA ILE A 23 3.76 2.66 4.11
C ILE A 23 2.94 3.47 5.11
N THR A 24 3.59 3.95 6.15
CA THR A 24 3.03 4.95 7.05
C THR A 24 3.45 6.34 6.58
N TYR A 25 2.48 7.23 6.38
CA TYR A 25 2.72 8.61 5.95
C TYR A 25 1.72 9.55 6.63
N GLN A 26 2.21 10.60 7.29
CA GLN A 26 1.38 11.56 8.05
C GLN A 26 0.40 10.87 9.00
N ASP A 27 0.92 9.96 9.84
CA ASP A 27 0.16 9.19 10.85
C ASP A 27 -0.98 8.31 10.29
N LYS A 28 -1.01 8.09 8.98
CA LYS A 28 -1.94 7.20 8.29
C LYS A 28 -1.22 6.01 7.67
N LEU A 29 -1.89 4.87 7.63
CA LEU A 29 -1.38 3.65 7.02
C LEU A 29 -1.91 3.52 5.59
N TYR A 30 -1.02 3.16 4.66
CA TYR A 30 -1.36 2.94 3.26
C TYR A 30 -0.75 1.62 2.78
N TYR A 31 -1.36 1.03 1.76
CA TYR A 31 -0.68 0.02 0.94
C TYR A 31 -0.30 0.60 -0.42
N VAL A 32 0.82 0.12 -0.97
CA VAL A 32 1.26 0.45 -2.32
C VAL A 32 0.42 -0.34 -3.32
N PHE A 33 -0.49 0.33 -4.02
CA PHE A 33 -1.26 -0.28 -5.10
C PHE A 33 -0.40 -0.47 -6.34
N ARG A 34 0.35 0.57 -6.74
CA ARG A 34 1.22 0.52 -7.92
C ARG A 34 2.45 1.39 -7.79
N LYS A 35 3.53 0.94 -8.41
CA LYS A 35 4.77 1.71 -8.61
C LYS A 35 4.96 1.96 -10.09
N VAL A 36 5.20 3.20 -10.46
CA VAL A 36 5.37 3.60 -11.86
C VAL A 36 6.55 4.53 -11.97
N ASN A 37 7.40 4.32 -12.97
CA ASN A 37 8.44 5.28 -13.30
C ASN A 37 7.79 6.58 -13.77
N LYS A 38 8.20 7.72 -13.21
CA LYS A 38 7.67 9.03 -13.58
C LYS A 38 7.76 9.28 -15.09
N ASN A 39 8.84 8.84 -15.72
CA ASN A 39 9.07 9.01 -17.17
C ASN A 39 8.09 8.21 -18.04
N SER A 40 7.40 7.22 -17.47
CA SER A 40 6.35 6.45 -18.17
C SER A 40 4.99 7.14 -18.14
N ILE A 41 4.84 8.21 -17.37
CA ILE A 41 3.59 8.98 -17.26
C ILE A 41 3.77 10.29 -18.03
N LYS A 42 2.85 10.58 -18.94
CA LYS A 42 2.81 11.87 -19.63
C LYS A 42 2.60 12.99 -18.60
N ASP A 43 3.31 14.11 -18.78
CA ASP A 43 3.18 15.27 -17.90
C ASP A 43 1.72 15.74 -17.79
N GLY A 44 1.30 16.09 -16.59
CA GLY A 44 -0.08 16.51 -16.29
C GLY A 44 -1.06 15.37 -15.99
N HIS A 45 -0.76 14.11 -16.31
CA HIS A 45 -1.72 12.99 -16.19
C HIS A 45 -1.65 12.19 -14.88
N ILE A 46 -0.81 12.62 -13.92
CA ILE A 46 -0.66 11.89 -12.64
C ILE A 46 -1.98 11.82 -11.88
N ASN A 47 -2.75 12.91 -11.86
CA ASN A 47 -4.05 12.97 -11.18
C ASN A 47 -5.10 12.09 -11.89
N ASP A 48 -5.16 12.12 -13.22
CA ASP A 48 -6.08 11.25 -13.98
C ASP A 48 -5.84 9.77 -13.68
N ILE A 49 -4.57 9.35 -13.61
CA ILE A 49 -4.20 7.98 -13.28
C ILE A 49 -4.55 7.64 -11.83
N LYS A 50 -4.31 8.58 -10.91
CA LYS A 50 -4.66 8.43 -9.49
C LYS A 50 -6.16 8.19 -9.33
N GLU A 51 -6.99 8.99 -9.99
CA GLU A 51 -8.45 8.85 -9.96
C GLU A 51 -8.91 7.54 -10.63
N PHE A 52 -8.33 7.20 -11.78
CA PHE A 52 -8.66 5.96 -12.50
C PHE A 52 -8.37 4.71 -11.67
N TRP A 53 -7.24 4.67 -10.94
CA TRP A 53 -6.89 3.59 -10.02
C TRP A 53 -7.50 3.73 -8.63
N ARG A 54 -8.30 4.78 -8.38
CA ARG A 54 -8.93 5.05 -7.09
C ARG A 54 -7.93 5.05 -5.93
N CYS A 55 -6.78 5.66 -6.16
CA CYS A 55 -5.75 5.85 -5.15
C CYS A 55 -5.98 7.15 -4.39
N ASP A 56 -5.70 7.16 -3.09
CA ASP A 56 -5.95 8.31 -2.21
C ASP A 56 -4.81 9.33 -2.30
N ILE A 57 -3.56 8.87 -2.44
CA ILE A 57 -2.39 9.74 -2.57
C ILE A 57 -1.35 9.17 -3.55
N VAL A 58 -0.47 10.05 -4.03
CA VAL A 58 0.71 9.68 -4.83
C VAL A 58 1.95 10.25 -4.14
N LEU A 59 2.90 9.38 -3.80
CA LEU A 59 4.20 9.81 -3.26
C LEU A 59 5.28 9.70 -4.32
N LYS A 60 6.14 10.71 -4.39
CA LYS A 60 7.34 10.69 -5.23
C LYS A 60 8.51 10.17 -4.41
N LYS A 61 9.05 9.01 -4.80
CA LYS A 61 10.30 8.48 -4.27
C LYS A 61 11.44 8.91 -5.20
N ARG A 62 12.26 9.85 -4.73
CA ARG A 62 13.49 10.24 -5.45
C ARG A 62 14.59 9.24 -5.09
N ASN A 63 14.99 8.42 -6.05
CA ASN A 63 16.30 7.77 -6.01
C ASN A 63 17.23 8.51 -6.99
N ASN A 64 18.54 8.47 -6.75
CA ASN A 64 19.54 9.25 -7.48
C ASN A 64 19.51 9.06 -9.01
N GLU A 65 18.91 7.99 -9.52
CA GLU A 65 18.86 7.67 -10.95
C GLU A 65 17.44 7.48 -11.50
N ASP A 66 16.41 7.35 -10.64
CA ASP A 66 15.05 7.07 -11.09
C ASP A 66 13.98 7.67 -10.19
N ASP A 67 13.15 8.54 -10.79
CA ASP A 67 12.01 9.16 -10.14
C ASP A 67 10.82 8.18 -10.17
N MET A 68 10.53 7.53 -9.05
CA MET A 68 9.40 6.60 -8.94
C MET A 68 8.19 7.29 -8.30
N LEU A 69 7.01 6.98 -8.84
CA LEU A 69 5.72 7.38 -8.28
C LEU A 69 5.07 6.15 -7.62
N LEU A 70 4.69 6.32 -6.36
CA LEU A 70 3.98 5.33 -5.56
C LEU A 70 2.52 5.76 -5.45
N PHE A 71 1.63 4.98 -6.03
CA PHE A 71 0.18 5.17 -5.93
C PHE A 71 -0.32 4.38 -4.72
N LEU A 72 -0.87 5.09 -3.75
CA LEU A 72 -1.19 4.55 -2.44
C LEU A 72 -2.69 4.63 -2.15
N VAL A 73 -3.19 3.63 -1.45
CA VAL A 73 -4.58 3.58 -0.96
C VAL A 73 -4.55 3.58 0.56
N GLU A 74 -5.32 4.49 1.16
CA GLU A 74 -5.45 4.66 2.60
C GLU A 74 -6.16 3.46 3.20
N ILE A 75 -5.67 3.02 4.36
CA ILE A 75 -6.29 1.97 5.17
C ILE A 75 -6.88 2.67 6.40
N PRO A 76 -8.21 2.91 6.43
CA PRO A 76 -8.84 3.68 7.49
C PRO A 76 -8.88 2.94 8.83
N ASP A 77 -9.23 1.64 8.82
CA ASP A 77 -9.41 0.82 10.03
C ASP A 77 -8.63 -0.50 9.89
N ALA A 78 -7.33 -0.46 10.18
CA ALA A 78 -6.48 -1.66 10.20
C ALA A 78 -6.48 -2.32 11.58
N ILE A 79 -6.79 -3.62 11.62
CA ILE A 79 -6.53 -4.49 12.77
C ILE A 79 -5.27 -5.30 12.45
N ILE A 80 -4.26 -5.18 13.32
CA ILE A 80 -3.03 -5.97 13.23
C ILE A 80 -3.26 -7.28 13.97
N ILE A 81 -3.15 -8.39 13.25
CA ILE A 81 -3.23 -9.73 13.84
C ILE A 81 -1.86 -10.38 13.73
N GLU A 82 -1.31 -10.81 14.86
CA GLU A 82 -0.12 -11.66 14.89
C GLU A 82 -0.48 -13.06 14.41
N ASP A 83 0.10 -13.50 13.30
CA ASP A 83 0.00 -14.89 12.88
C ASP A 83 0.94 -15.71 13.76
N ARG A 84 0.37 -16.34 14.80
CA ARG A 84 1.07 -17.35 15.58
C ARG A 84 1.07 -18.62 14.75
N GLU A 85 2.13 -18.85 13.98
CA GLU A 85 2.40 -20.17 13.44
C GLU A 85 2.41 -21.15 14.63
N LYS A 86 1.37 -21.98 14.74
CA LYS A 86 1.38 -23.10 15.67
C LYS A 86 2.48 -24.02 15.18
N THR A 87 3.64 -23.95 15.83
CA THR A 87 4.55 -25.09 15.84
C THR A 87 3.80 -26.23 16.52
N GLU A 88 3.16 -27.07 15.71
CA GLU A 88 2.74 -28.40 16.12
C GLU A 88 4.02 -29.19 16.37
N THR A 89 4.47 -29.18 17.63
CA THR A 89 5.48 -30.11 18.12
C THR A 89 4.81 -31.48 18.17
N ILE A 90 5.18 -32.36 17.24
CA ILE A 90 4.90 -33.80 17.30
C ILE A 90 5.95 -34.45 18.20
#